data_AF-A0A9D1TPY7-F1
#
_entry.id   AF-A0A9D1TPY7-F1
#
_cell.length_a   1.000
_cell.length_b   1.000
_cell.length_c   1.000
_cell.angle_alpha   90.00
_cell.angle_beta   90.00
_cell.angle_gamma   90.00
#
_symmetry.space_group_name_H-M   'P 1'
#
loop_
_entity.id
_entity.type
_entity.pdbx_description
1 polymer ?
#
loop_
_entity_poly.entity_id
_entity_poly.type
_entity_poly.pdbx_seq_one_letter_code
_entity_poly.pdbx_strand_id
1 'polypeptide(L)'
;MTPSQTENSAQDAAQQGTPQGTQQGAQQGTPAPRRTRSKAAPEPTFAEQLARARQIVQLLEQGDVDLEQGAKLYREACQCLKGCQDKLGRVRNEIELLNGEIMPAEDVLNRESDAVPF
;
A
#
# COMPACT_ATOMS: atom_id res chain seq x y z
N MET A 1 -87.36 43.99 -29.25
CA MET A 1 -86.41 44.39 -30.30
C MET A 1 -85.04 44.57 -29.68
N THR A 2 -84.01 43.94 -30.26
CA THR A 2 -82.56 44.10 -30.00
C THR A 2 -82.12 45.53 -30.39
N PRO A 3 -80.94 46.06 -29.98
CA PRO A 3 -79.62 45.62 -30.54
C PRO A 3 -78.46 45.60 -29.50
N SER A 4 -77.51 44.67 -29.65
CA SER A 4 -76.15 44.81 -30.26
C SER A 4 -75.12 45.41 -29.28
N GLN A 5 -74.13 44.65 -28.79
CA GLN A 5 -72.88 44.25 -29.46
C GLN A 5 -72.17 45.38 -30.23
N THR A 6 -71.01 45.78 -29.72
CA THR A 6 -69.85 46.37 -30.43
C THR A 6 -68.66 46.15 -29.48
N GLU A 7 -67.85 45.09 -29.67
CA GLU A 7 -66.56 45.10 -30.38
C GLU A 7 -65.63 46.25 -29.95
N ASN A 8 -64.45 45.91 -29.40
CA ASN A 8 -63.21 46.26 -30.10
C ASN A 8 -62.01 45.45 -29.58
N SER A 9 -61.19 45.03 -30.53
CA SER A 9 -59.89 44.38 -30.41
C SER A 9 -58.74 45.42 -30.40
N ALA A 10 -57.50 44.90 -30.31
CA ALA A 10 -56.20 45.56 -30.54
C ALA A 10 -55.66 46.35 -29.34
N GLN A 11 -54.37 46.37 -29.01
CA GLN A 11 -53.16 45.60 -29.32
C GLN A 11 -52.07 46.23 -28.42
N ASP A 12 -50.94 45.52 -28.28
CA ASP A 12 -49.59 46.08 -28.16
C ASP A 12 -48.97 46.40 -26.79
N ALA A 13 -47.65 46.22 -26.80
CA ALA A 13 -46.60 46.81 -25.97
C ALA A 13 -46.14 46.08 -24.69
N ALA A 14 -44.96 45.49 -24.85
CA ALA A 14 -44.04 44.95 -23.85
C ALA A 14 -43.59 45.96 -22.79
N GLN A 15 -43.29 45.48 -21.58
CA GLN A 15 -42.19 45.94 -20.72
C GLN A 15 -41.96 44.89 -19.60
N GLN A 16 -40.96 44.04 -19.75
CA GLN A 16 -39.63 44.16 -19.12
C GLN A 16 -39.68 44.00 -17.58
N GLY A 17 -39.55 42.75 -17.12
CA GLY A 17 -39.24 42.40 -15.75
C GLY A 17 -37.81 41.86 -15.63
N THR A 18 -36.96 42.60 -14.94
CA THR A 18 -35.74 42.13 -14.25
C THR A 18 -35.97 42.33 -12.75
N PRO A 19 -35.22 41.72 -11.80
CA PRO A 19 -34.07 40.83 -11.94
C PRO A 19 -34.20 39.48 -11.20
N GLN A 20 -33.28 38.59 -11.57
CA GLN A 20 -33.00 37.30 -10.95
C GLN A 20 -32.72 37.43 -9.45
N GLY A 21 -33.39 36.60 -8.66
CA GLY A 21 -33.13 36.44 -7.24
C GLY A 21 -33.69 35.12 -6.75
N THR A 22 -33.00 34.01 -7.00
CA THR A 22 -33.10 32.82 -6.14
C THR A 22 -31.77 32.07 -6.19
N GLN A 23 -31.14 32.04 -5.03
CA GLN A 23 -29.83 31.48 -4.75
C GLN A 23 -29.82 29.98 -5.09
N GLN A 24 -29.04 29.59 -6.09
CA GLN A 24 -28.70 28.19 -6.31
C GLN A 24 -27.60 27.79 -5.33
N GLY A 25 -27.90 26.73 -4.59
CA GLY A 25 -27.05 26.17 -3.54
C GLY A 25 -25.65 25.85 -4.03
N ALA A 26 -24.69 26.18 -3.16
CA ALA A 26 -23.30 25.79 -3.25
C ALA A 26 -23.18 24.25 -3.30
N GLN A 27 -22.97 23.70 -4.49
CA GLN A 27 -22.40 22.37 -4.63
C GLN A 27 -20.89 22.52 -4.53
N GLN A 28 -20.42 22.51 -3.29
CA GLN A 28 -19.02 22.37 -2.93
C GLN A 28 -18.57 20.99 -3.43
N GLY A 29 -17.80 20.96 -4.52
CA GLY A 29 -16.98 19.81 -4.84
C GLY A 29 -15.99 19.62 -3.69
N THR A 30 -16.17 18.57 -2.90
CA THR A 30 -15.18 18.14 -1.92
C THR A 30 -13.89 17.81 -2.66
N PRO A 31 -12.76 18.49 -2.39
CA PRO A 31 -11.49 18.02 -2.89
C PRO A 31 -11.21 16.66 -2.21
N ALA A 32 -11.05 15.62 -3.02
CA ALA A 32 -10.67 14.29 -2.55
C ALA A 32 -9.46 14.38 -1.61
N PRO A 33 -9.41 13.59 -0.52
CA PRO A 33 -8.30 13.64 0.41
C PRO A 33 -7.01 13.32 -0.33
N ARG A 34 -6.13 14.31 -0.42
CA ARG A 34 -4.77 14.20 -0.98
C ARG A 34 -4.06 13.12 -0.17
N ARG A 35 -3.90 11.91 -0.73
CA ARG A 35 -3.12 10.81 -0.12
C ARG A 35 -1.74 11.37 0.23
N THR A 36 -1.53 11.67 1.50
CA THR A 36 -0.20 11.87 2.04
C THR A 36 0.54 10.55 1.86
N ARG A 37 1.69 10.58 1.20
CA ARG A 37 2.55 9.39 1.11
C ARG A 37 3.03 9.11 2.54
N SER A 38 2.42 8.13 3.19
CA SER A 38 2.88 7.62 4.48
C SER A 38 4.34 7.19 4.33
N LYS A 39 5.22 7.77 5.15
CA LYS A 39 6.64 7.41 5.23
C LYS A 39 6.71 5.92 5.61
N ALA A 40 7.24 5.08 4.71
CA ALA A 40 7.39 3.65 4.97
C ALA A 40 8.30 3.45 6.19
N ALA A 41 7.95 2.49 7.04
CA ALA A 41 8.78 2.12 8.18
C ALA A 41 10.16 1.64 7.69
N PRO A 42 11.24 1.93 8.41
CA PRO A 42 12.58 1.47 8.04
C PRO A 42 12.63 -0.05 8.03
N GLU A 43 13.41 -0.61 7.10
CA GLU A 43 13.66 -2.05 7.09
C GLU A 43 14.38 -2.47 8.38
N PRO A 44 14.03 -3.63 8.96
CA PRO A 44 14.69 -4.13 10.16
C PRO A 44 16.16 -4.44 9.86
N THR A 45 17.04 -4.35 10.85
CA THR A 45 18.46 -4.69 10.75
C THR A 45 18.70 -6.21 10.73
N PHE A 46 19.94 -6.66 10.51
CA PHE A 46 20.30 -8.07 10.67
C PHE A 46 20.05 -8.57 12.10
N ALA A 47 20.52 -7.80 13.10
CA ALA A 47 20.42 -8.17 14.50
C ALA A 47 18.96 -8.27 14.97
N GLU A 48 18.10 -7.34 14.55
CA GLU A 48 16.67 -7.35 14.91
C GLU A 48 15.94 -8.57 14.31
N GLN A 49 16.17 -8.87 13.03
CA GLN A 49 15.56 -10.05 12.41
C GLN A 49 16.03 -11.35 13.06
N LEU A 50 17.32 -11.46 13.37
CA LEU A 50 17.88 -12.64 14.01
C LEU A 50 17.38 -12.79 15.45
N ALA A 51 17.27 -11.69 16.20
CA ALA A 51 16.67 -11.69 17.53
C ALA A 51 15.20 -12.14 17.47
N ARG A 52 14.43 -11.64 16.50
CA ARG A 52 13.04 -12.05 16.31
C ARG A 52 12.91 -13.53 15.97
N ALA A 53 13.72 -14.05 15.05
CA ALA A 53 13.74 -15.46 14.72
C ALA A 53 14.03 -16.35 15.95
N ARG A 54 15.01 -15.98 16.78
CA ARG A 54 15.32 -16.71 18.02
C ARG A 54 14.16 -16.71 19.02
N GLN A 55 13.50 -15.57 19.20
CA GLN A 55 12.32 -15.47 20.07
C GLN A 55 11.20 -16.40 19.59
N ILE A 56 10.97 -16.44 18.27
CA ILE A 56 9.96 -17.32 17.70
C ILE A 56 10.31 -18.79 17.94
N VAL A 57 11.57 -19.19 17.73
CA VAL A 57 12.02 -20.56 18.02
C VAL A 57 11.77 -20.92 19.48
N GLN A 58 12.13 -20.04 20.43
CA GLN A 58 11.85 -20.26 21.85
C GLN A 58 10.36 -20.42 22.17
N LEU A 59 9.47 -19.71 21.45
CA LEU A 59 8.02 -19.87 21.61
C LEU A 59 7.52 -21.21 21.05
N LEU A 60 8.03 -21.62 19.90
CA LEU A 60 7.66 -22.90 19.29
C LEU A 60 8.17 -24.09 20.12
N GLU A 61 9.36 -23.99 20.69
CA GLU A 61 9.97 -25.02 21.55
C GLU A 61 9.25 -25.24 22.88
N GLN A 62 8.48 -24.25 23.37
CA GLN A 62 7.65 -24.41 24.56
C GLN A 62 6.52 -25.43 24.34
N GLY A 63 6.10 -25.65 23.10
CA GLY A 63 5.04 -26.61 22.75
C GLY A 63 3.62 -26.19 23.17
N ASP A 64 3.46 -25.08 23.90
CA ASP A 64 2.17 -24.52 24.33
C ASP A 64 1.66 -23.48 23.31
N VAL A 65 1.57 -23.90 22.05
CA VAL A 65 1.07 -23.08 20.96
C VAL A 65 0.13 -23.91 20.09
N ASP A 66 -1.05 -23.37 19.79
CA ASP A 66 -1.97 -24.03 18.88
C ASP A 66 -1.38 -24.09 17.45
N LEU A 67 -1.94 -24.97 16.61
CA LEU A 67 -1.42 -25.21 15.27
C LEU A 67 -1.44 -23.96 14.37
N GLU A 68 -2.49 -23.15 14.45
CA GLU A 68 -2.62 -21.97 13.59
C GLU A 68 -1.61 -20.90 13.97
N GLN A 69 -1.44 -20.67 15.27
CA GLN A 69 -0.48 -19.73 15.80
C GLN A 69 0.96 -20.23 15.58
N GLY A 70 1.21 -21.52 15.76
CA GLY A 70 2.49 -22.16 15.44
C GLY A 70 2.85 -21.98 13.96
N ALA A 71 1.88 -22.17 13.05
CA ALA A 71 2.09 -21.95 11.63
C ALA A 71 2.37 -20.48 11.28
N LYS A 72 1.73 -19.52 11.97
CA LYS A 72 2.02 -18.08 11.80
C LYS A 72 3.43 -17.74 12.25
N LEU A 73 3.81 -18.19 13.44
CA LEU A 73 5.14 -18.02 14.00
C LEU A 73 6.21 -18.61 13.07
N TYR A 74 6.03 -19.84 12.61
CA TYR A 74 6.94 -20.49 11.67
C TYR A 74 7.16 -19.66 10.40
N ARG A 75 6.08 -19.19 9.75
CA ARG A 75 6.19 -18.34 8.55
C ARG A 75 6.95 -17.04 8.83
N GLU A 76 6.71 -16.43 9.98
CA GLU A 76 7.42 -15.22 10.39
C GLU A 76 8.92 -15.51 10.59
N ALA A 77 9.28 -16.61 11.24
CA ALA A 77 10.67 -17.03 11.38
C ALA A 77 11.34 -17.24 10.02
N CYS A 78 10.66 -17.89 9.06
CA CYS A 78 11.17 -18.05 7.70
C CYS A 78 11.44 -16.70 7.02
N GLN A 79 10.56 -15.71 7.19
CA GLN A 79 10.76 -14.36 6.64
C GLN A 79 11.97 -13.67 7.29
N CYS A 80 12.10 -13.74 8.62
CA CYS A 80 13.26 -13.20 9.34
C CYS A 80 14.56 -13.85 8.88
N LEU A 81 14.59 -15.18 8.74
CA LEU A 81 15.77 -15.92 8.30
C LEU A 81 16.14 -15.62 6.85
N LYS A 82 15.16 -15.50 5.95
CA LYS A 82 15.40 -15.05 4.57
C LYS A 82 16.06 -13.67 4.55
N GLY A 83 15.52 -12.71 5.30
CA GLY A 83 16.14 -11.39 5.39
C GLY A 83 17.51 -11.38 6.06
N CYS A 84 17.85 -12.38 6.87
CA CYS A 84 19.21 -12.57 7.38
C CYS A 84 20.15 -13.11 6.29
N GLN A 85 19.72 -14.13 5.54
CA GLN A 85 20.47 -14.70 4.42
C GLN A 85 20.76 -13.64 3.35
N ASP A 86 19.78 -12.82 2.99
CA ASP A 86 19.95 -11.75 2.00
C ASP A 86 21.03 -10.74 2.43
N LYS A 87 21.05 -10.36 3.71
CA LYS A 87 22.06 -9.43 4.26
C LYS A 87 23.45 -10.06 4.29
N LEU A 88 23.55 -11.32 4.70
CA LEU A 88 24.82 -12.06 4.69
C LEU A 88 25.35 -12.23 3.27
N GLY A 89 24.48 -12.51 2.30
CA GLY A 89 24.85 -12.60 0.89
C GLY A 89 25.41 -11.29 0.34
N ARG A 90 24.78 -10.16 0.66
CA ARG A 90 25.29 -8.83 0.26
C ARG A 90 26.68 -8.54 0.84
N VAL A 91 26.87 -8.77 2.15
CA VAL A 91 28.16 -8.55 2.81
C VAL A 91 29.23 -9.49 2.27
N ARG A 92 28.89 -10.75 1.99
CA ARG A 92 29.81 -11.69 1.34
C ARG A 92 30.27 -11.17 -0.01
N ASN A 93 29.34 -10.77 -0.87
CA ASN A 93 29.67 -10.26 -2.20
C ASN A 93 30.55 -9.00 -2.13
N GLU A 94 30.31 -8.13 -1.14
CA GLU A 94 31.14 -6.95 -0.90
C GLU A 94 32.57 -7.33 -0.51
N ILE A 95 32.74 -8.31 0.39
CA ILE A 95 34.06 -8.83 0.79
C ILE A 95 34.78 -9.47 -0.41
N GLU A 96 34.09 -10.27 -1.22
CA GLU A 96 34.66 -10.92 -2.40
C GLU A 96 35.12 -9.90 -3.44
N LEU A 97 34.32 -8.86 -3.68
CA LEU A 97 34.70 -7.76 -4.56
C LEU A 97 35.96 -7.03 -4.06
N LEU A 98 36.07 -6.79 -2.75
CA LEU A 98 37.25 -6.17 -2.13
C LEU A 98 38.49 -7.07 -2.22
N ASN A 99 38.31 -8.38 -2.14
CA ASN A 99 39.39 -9.35 -2.24
C ASN A 99 39.85 -9.62 -3.68
N GLY A 100 39.14 -9.10 -4.69
CA GLY A 100 39.43 -9.33 -6.11
C GLY A 100 39.05 -10.73 -6.60
N GLU A 101 38.39 -11.52 -5.77
CA GLU A 101 37.81 -12.81 -6.14
C GLU A 101 36.40 -12.58 -6.67
N ILE A 102 36.26 -12.34 -7.98
CA ILE A 102 34.95 -12.41 -8.63
C ILE A 102 34.58 -13.89 -8.67
N MET A 103 33.72 -14.35 -7.76
CA MET A 103 33.16 -15.70 -7.89
C MET A 103 32.31 -15.75 -9.18
N PRO A 104 32.57 -16.72 -10.07
CA PRO A 104 31.77 -16.88 -11.28
C PRO A 104 30.33 -17.25 -10.91
N ALA A 105 29.37 -16.80 -11.72
CA ALA A 105 27.94 -16.96 -11.43
C ALA A 105 27.53 -18.44 -11.25
N GLU A 106 28.24 -19.36 -11.89
CA GLU A 106 28.07 -20.80 -11.72
C GLU A 106 28.33 -21.31 -10.28
N ASP A 107 29.32 -20.76 -9.57
CA ASP A 107 29.68 -21.19 -8.21
C ASP A 107 28.69 -20.68 -7.16
N VAL A 108 28.05 -19.54 -7.43
CA VAL A 108 26.99 -18.98 -6.59
C VAL A 108 25.74 -19.87 -6.64
N LEU A 109 25.35 -20.32 -7.83
CA LEU A 109 24.16 -21.15 -8.05
C LEU A 109 24.35 -22.60 -7.59
N ASN A 110 25.57 -23.12 -7.65
CA ASN A 110 25.87 -24.48 -7.22
C ASN A 110 25.99 -24.66 -5.71
N ARG A 111 26.11 -23.60 -4.88
CA ARG A 111 26.09 -23.75 -3.41
C ARG A 111 24.71 -24.11 -2.86
N GLU A 112 23.65 -23.92 -3.63
CA GLU A 112 22.29 -24.31 -3.23
C GLU A 112 22.07 -25.83 -3.30
N SER A 113 22.94 -26.60 -3.96
CA SER A 113 22.84 -28.07 -4.05
C SER A 113 23.55 -28.83 -2.91
N ASP A 114 24.44 -28.16 -2.16
CA ASP A 114 25.15 -28.74 -0.99
C ASP A 114 24.49 -28.39 0.36
N ALA A 115 23.30 -27.78 0.35
CA ALA A 115 22.55 -27.49 1.57
C ALA A 115 21.96 -28.79 2.16
N VAL A 116 22.77 -29.45 2.99
CA VAL A 116 22.51 -30.44 4.05
C VAL A 116 21.11 -31.08 4.00
N PRO A 117 20.97 -32.39 3.68
CA PRO A 117 19.70 -33.08 3.89
C PRO A 117 19.36 -33.06 5.39
N PHE A 118 18.08 -32.87 5.68
CA PHE A 118 17.44 -32.78 7.00
C PHE A 118 18.11 -33.58 8.13
#